data_AF-A0A9D2XAP7-F1
#
_entry.id   AF-A0A9D2XAP7-F1
#
_cell.length_a   1.000
_cell.length_b   1.000
_cell.length_c   1.000
_cell.angle_alpha   90.00
_cell.angle_beta   90.00
_cell.angle_gamma   90.00
#
_symmetry.space_group_name_H-M   'P 1'
#
loop_
_entity.id
_entity.type
_entity.pdbx_description
1 polymer ?
#
loop_
_entity_poly.entity_id
_entity_poly.type
_entity_poly.pdbx_seq_one_letter_code
_entity_poly.pdbx_strand_id
1 'polypeptide(L)'
;MAINYKIILLISVVSIIGLFFLTQIKTDDSINESDSKQSDMFFDFNIDTKNIDLIELPIDSIFQIYGVRDEYIIDGNYQKYSRLLFELDPNNKSLYKELKNTDEKTIVIFPTFTATAYNSPGFYNYYNGLCDETCLSVPIVSILRTEIGGNGAQILKLLNYNFLSDVDIDKNPKILAKFDKVILLHNEYVTKKQFDAITSHPNVIYLYPNALHAEIEVDYDSNTITLIRGHGYADKYNGFDWEFDNTQPYEYDLDCNDWEFYEIPNGKMLNCFPERQLYEDDSLLRALKEL
;
A
#
# COMPACT_ATOMS: atom_id res chain seq x y z
N MET A 1 64.14 -79.51 6.10
CA MET A 1 63.23 -80.45 5.42
C MET A 1 62.46 -79.64 4.38
N ALA A 2 62.61 -80.00 3.09
CA ALA A 2 61.84 -79.63 1.88
C ALA A 2 61.45 -78.13 1.65
N ILE A 3 62.02 -77.39 0.68
CA ILE A 3 61.83 -77.38 -0.80
C ILE A 3 60.53 -76.71 -1.28
N ASN A 4 60.71 -75.57 -2.00
CA ASN A 4 60.04 -74.96 -3.20
C ASN A 4 58.49 -74.95 -3.32
N TYR A 5 57.84 -73.97 -3.97
CA TYR A 5 58.08 -73.31 -5.27
C TYR A 5 57.46 -71.88 -5.23
N LYS A 6 58.18 -70.78 -5.51
CA LYS A 6 58.33 -70.08 -6.82
C LYS A 6 57.12 -70.23 -7.76
N ILE A 7 56.55 -69.12 -8.27
CA ILE A 7 56.51 -68.68 -9.70
C ILE A 7 55.12 -68.06 -9.91
N ILE A 8 54.81 -66.99 -10.65
CA ILE A 8 55.43 -65.95 -11.49
C ILE A 8 54.23 -64.97 -11.75
N LEU A 9 54.37 -63.65 -11.56
CA LEU A 9 54.64 -62.64 -12.63
C LEU A 9 53.45 -62.54 -13.62
N LEU A 10 52.81 -61.38 -13.84
CA LEU A 10 53.25 -60.32 -14.75
C LEU A 10 52.23 -59.14 -14.66
N ILE A 11 52.66 -57.89 -14.43
CA ILE A 11 52.83 -56.79 -15.44
C ILE A 11 51.49 -56.09 -15.75
N SER A 12 51.31 -54.77 -15.71
CA SER A 12 52.12 -53.61 -16.17
C SER A 12 51.53 -52.32 -15.54
N VAL A 13 52.29 -51.41 -14.92
CA VAL A 13 53.04 -50.27 -15.51
C VAL A 13 52.17 -49.01 -15.77
N VAL A 14 52.53 -47.95 -15.03
CA VAL A 14 52.47 -46.49 -15.32
C VAL A 14 51.11 -45.81 -15.14
N SER A 15 50.86 -44.97 -14.13
CA SER A 15 51.51 -43.73 -13.65
C SER A 15 51.03 -42.44 -14.36
N ILE A 16 50.41 -41.58 -13.53
CA ILE A 16 50.26 -40.11 -13.60
C ILE A 16 49.11 -39.61 -14.49
N ILE A 17 48.21 -38.83 -13.89
CA ILE A 17 47.87 -37.42 -14.23
C ILE A 17 46.64 -37.02 -13.39
N GLY A 18 46.69 -35.83 -12.80
CA GLY A 18 45.80 -35.35 -11.75
C GLY A 18 44.32 -35.24 -12.10
N LEU A 19 43.49 -35.40 -11.08
CA LEU A 19 42.09 -34.99 -11.10
C LEU A 19 41.96 -33.67 -10.32
N PHE A 20 41.87 -32.59 -11.09
CA PHE A 20 41.27 -31.34 -10.66
C PHE A 20 39.83 -31.64 -10.21
N PHE A 21 39.56 -31.62 -8.91
CA PHE A 21 38.20 -31.50 -8.41
C PHE A 21 37.78 -30.03 -8.52
N LEU A 22 37.08 -29.70 -9.60
CA LEU A 22 36.20 -28.53 -9.66
C LEU A 22 34.95 -28.86 -8.83
N THR A 23 34.96 -28.48 -7.55
CA THR A 23 33.71 -28.31 -6.80
C THR A 23 33.46 -26.83 -6.62
N GLN A 24 32.41 -26.39 -7.31
CA GLN A 24 31.71 -25.11 -7.26
C GLN A 24 31.93 -24.31 -5.97
N ILE A 25 32.38 -23.07 -6.15
CA ILE A 25 32.38 -22.02 -5.14
C ILE A 25 30.93 -21.81 -4.71
N LYS A 26 30.60 -22.20 -3.47
CA LYS A 26 29.38 -21.78 -2.80
C LYS A 26 29.63 -20.35 -2.33
N THR A 27 29.09 -19.36 -3.04
CA THR A 27 28.97 -18.00 -2.52
C THR A 27 28.02 -18.07 -1.32
N ASP A 28 28.57 -17.81 -0.15
CA ASP A 28 27.83 -17.60 1.07
C ASP A 28 27.28 -16.17 1.00
N ASP A 29 26.10 -16.00 0.39
CA ASP A 29 25.32 -14.78 0.55
C ASP A 29 24.72 -14.83 1.95
N SER A 30 25.42 -14.24 2.92
CA SER A 30 24.84 -13.85 4.18
C SER A 30 23.83 -12.74 3.91
N ILE A 31 22.58 -13.11 3.62
CA ILE A 31 21.44 -12.21 3.73
C ILE A 31 21.36 -11.83 5.21
N ASN A 32 21.57 -10.54 5.50
CA ASN A 32 21.56 -10.01 6.86
C ASN A 32 20.19 -10.28 7.50
N GLU A 33 20.20 -11.02 8.62
CA GLU A 33 19.05 -11.32 9.48
C GLU A 33 18.40 -10.03 10.07
N SER A 34 19.03 -8.87 9.91
CA SER A 34 18.46 -7.55 10.27
C SER A 34 17.46 -7.03 9.24
N ASP A 35 17.67 -7.26 7.95
CA ASP A 35 16.77 -6.78 6.89
C ASP A 35 15.45 -7.55 6.88
N SER A 36 15.49 -8.85 7.20
CA SER A 36 14.27 -9.67 7.26
C SER A 36 13.38 -9.37 8.48
N LYS A 37 13.97 -8.87 9.58
CA LYS A 37 13.18 -8.47 10.77
C LYS A 37 12.46 -7.14 10.60
N GLN A 38 12.98 -6.26 9.75
CA GLN A 38 12.36 -4.96 9.46
C GLN A 38 11.22 -5.10 8.46
N SER A 39 11.30 -6.05 7.51
CA SER A 39 10.19 -6.34 6.59
C SER A 39 8.96 -6.94 7.29
N ASP A 40 9.14 -7.68 8.38
CA ASP A 40 8.03 -8.27 9.15
C ASP A 40 7.25 -7.23 9.99
N MET A 41 7.73 -5.98 10.10
CA MET A 41 7.10 -4.93 10.91
C MET A 41 6.14 -4.03 10.11
N PHE A 42 6.33 -3.92 8.80
CA PHE A 42 5.56 -3.01 7.95
C PHE A 42 4.55 -3.77 7.11
N PHE A 43 3.38 -3.15 6.92
CA PHE A 43 2.35 -3.68 6.07
C PHE A 43 2.80 -3.66 4.61
N ASP A 44 2.69 -4.80 3.94
CA ASP A 44 2.97 -4.92 2.52
C ASP A 44 1.71 -5.35 1.77
N PHE A 45 1.10 -4.41 1.03
CA PHE A 45 0.00 -4.75 0.14
C PHE A 45 0.55 -5.36 -1.15
N ASN A 46 0.00 -6.52 -1.51
CA ASN A 46 0.44 -7.25 -2.69
C ASN A 46 -0.05 -6.56 -3.97
N ILE A 47 0.87 -6.26 -4.87
CA ILE A 47 0.58 -5.86 -6.25
C ILE A 47 1.01 -7.04 -7.11
N ASP A 48 0.16 -8.07 -7.21
CA ASP A 48 0.49 -9.19 -8.07
C ASP A 48 0.28 -8.78 -9.53
N THR A 49 1.39 -8.77 -10.27
CA THR A 49 1.43 -8.53 -11.72
C THR A 49 1.88 -9.79 -12.47
N LYS A 50 2.18 -10.89 -11.77
CA LYS A 50 2.65 -12.12 -12.41
C LYS A 50 1.51 -12.73 -13.21
N ASN A 51 1.76 -12.93 -14.50
CA ASN A 51 0.82 -13.46 -15.48
C ASN A 51 -0.36 -12.53 -15.82
N ILE A 52 -0.26 -11.23 -15.53
CA ILE A 52 -1.24 -10.24 -16.00
C ILE A 52 -0.76 -9.68 -17.34
N ASP A 53 -1.64 -9.66 -18.34
CA ASP A 53 -1.37 -9.03 -19.63
C ASP A 53 -1.55 -7.52 -19.49
N LEU A 54 -0.43 -6.81 -19.51
CA LEU A 54 -0.37 -5.37 -19.31
C LEU A 54 -0.18 -4.63 -20.63
N ILE A 55 -0.81 -3.47 -20.71
CA ILE A 55 -0.62 -2.52 -21.80
C ILE A 55 -0.18 -1.18 -21.23
N GLU A 56 0.92 -0.66 -21.77
CA GLU A 56 1.38 0.69 -21.45
C GLU A 56 0.36 1.71 -21.96
N LEU A 57 -0.06 2.61 -21.07
CA LEU A 57 -1.05 3.64 -21.37
C LEU A 57 -0.31 4.93 -21.72
N PRO A 58 -0.67 5.62 -22.82
CA PRO A 58 -0.05 6.87 -23.23
C PRO A 58 -0.60 8.05 -22.40
N ILE A 59 -0.43 7.99 -21.08
CA ILE A 59 -0.83 9.03 -20.13
C ILE A 59 0.39 9.90 -19.84
N ASP A 60 0.22 11.22 -19.88
CA ASP A 60 1.28 12.15 -19.49
C ASP A 60 1.50 12.04 -17.98
N SER A 61 2.70 11.61 -17.60
CA SER A 61 2.99 11.15 -16.24
C SER A 61 4.50 11.10 -16.02
N ILE A 62 4.93 11.39 -14.80
CA ILE A 62 6.33 11.19 -14.41
C ILE A 62 6.65 9.70 -14.19
N PHE A 63 5.66 8.81 -14.16
CA PHE A 63 5.77 7.34 -14.04
C PHE A 63 5.33 6.63 -15.33
N GLN A 64 5.78 5.39 -15.53
CA GLN A 64 5.16 4.51 -16.53
C GLN A 64 3.87 3.95 -15.97
N ILE A 65 2.77 4.07 -16.73
CA ILE A 65 1.44 3.64 -16.32
C ILE A 65 0.97 2.51 -17.22
N TYR A 66 0.48 1.44 -16.60
CA TYR A 66 -0.06 0.28 -17.28
C TYR A 66 -1.51 0.04 -16.88
N GLY A 67 -2.31 -0.37 -17.85
CA GLY A 67 -3.64 -0.94 -17.65
C GLY A 67 -3.60 -2.45 -17.83
N VAL A 68 -4.52 -3.15 -17.17
CA VAL A 68 -4.75 -4.58 -17.45
C VAL A 68 -5.57 -4.70 -18.74
N ARG A 69 -5.09 -5.51 -19.70
CA ARG A 69 -5.77 -5.69 -20.98
C ARG A 69 -7.19 -6.20 -20.73
N ASP A 70 -8.16 -5.59 -21.42
CA ASP A 70 -9.58 -5.93 -21.37
C ASP A 70 -10.28 -5.69 -20.01
N GLU A 71 -9.59 -5.14 -19.01
CA GLU A 71 -10.19 -4.70 -17.73
C GLU A 71 -10.41 -3.18 -17.71
N TYR A 72 -11.35 -2.73 -18.53
CA TYR A 72 -11.78 -1.34 -18.58
C TYR A 72 -13.28 -1.24 -18.81
N ILE A 73 -13.85 -0.12 -18.39
CA ILE A 73 -15.20 0.29 -18.79
C ILE A 73 -15.10 1.33 -19.92
N ILE A 74 -16.05 1.28 -20.84
CA ILE A 74 -16.17 2.28 -21.90
C ILE A 74 -17.06 3.41 -21.38
N ASP A 75 -16.49 4.59 -21.25
CA ASP A 75 -17.21 5.82 -20.91
C ASP A 75 -17.15 6.79 -22.09
N GLY A 76 -18.25 6.83 -22.86
CA GLY A 76 -18.30 7.54 -24.14
C GLY A 76 -17.26 7.00 -25.12
N ASN A 77 -16.23 7.81 -25.42
CA ASN A 77 -15.13 7.45 -26.32
C ASN A 77 -13.84 7.05 -25.57
N TYR A 78 -13.88 7.00 -24.23
CA TYR A 78 -12.71 6.73 -23.40
C TYR A 78 -12.75 5.32 -22.81
N GLN A 79 -11.59 4.68 -22.74
CA GLN A 79 -11.38 3.47 -21.96
C GLN A 79 -10.93 3.87 -20.56
N LYS A 80 -11.77 3.62 -19.56
CA LYS A 80 -11.44 3.83 -18.15
C LYS A 80 -11.03 2.49 -17.56
N TYR A 81 -9.73 2.30 -17.37
CA TYR A 81 -9.19 1.08 -16.79
C TYR A 81 -9.65 0.93 -15.34
N SER A 82 -10.05 -0.29 -14.98
CA SER A 82 -10.51 -0.62 -13.63
C SER A 82 -9.36 -0.61 -12.62
N ARG A 83 -8.12 -0.82 -13.09
CA ARG A 83 -6.89 -0.80 -12.28
C ARG A 83 -5.75 -0.21 -13.09
N LEU A 84 -5.03 0.73 -12.47
CA LEU A 84 -3.75 1.25 -12.96
C LEU A 84 -2.60 0.61 -12.18
N LEU A 85 -1.49 0.38 -12.87
CA LEU A 85 -0.24 -0.08 -12.30
C LEU A 85 0.87 0.90 -12.66
N PHE A 86 1.75 1.16 -11.70
CA PHE A 86 2.80 2.16 -11.83
C PHE A 86 4.18 1.51 -11.77
N GLU A 87 5.08 1.96 -12.62
CA GLU A 87 6.50 1.67 -12.55
C GLU A 87 7.32 2.97 -12.64
N LEU A 88 8.54 2.94 -12.12
CA LEU A 88 9.47 4.06 -12.24
C LEU A 88 9.92 4.20 -13.71
N ASP A 89 9.69 5.35 -14.32
CA ASP A 89 10.24 5.67 -15.64
C ASP A 89 11.78 5.77 -15.56
N PRO A 90 12.52 4.93 -16.30
CA PRO A 90 13.99 4.95 -16.29
C PRO A 90 14.60 6.28 -16.75
N ASN A 91 13.85 7.16 -17.42
CA ASN A 91 14.27 8.50 -17.81
C ASN A 91 14.28 9.50 -16.64
N ASN A 92 13.51 9.23 -15.57
CA ASN A 92 13.29 10.13 -14.43
C ASN A 92 14.10 9.74 -13.18
N LYS A 93 15.20 8.99 -13.33
CA LYS A 93 16.00 8.48 -12.19
C LYS A 93 16.48 9.56 -11.21
N SER A 94 16.90 10.73 -11.69
CA SER A 94 17.36 11.83 -10.82
C SER A 94 16.20 12.36 -9.98
N LEU A 95 15.04 12.56 -10.61
CA LEU A 95 13.82 13.00 -9.95
C LEU A 95 13.42 12.03 -8.83
N TYR A 96 13.34 10.73 -9.10
CA TYR A 96 12.96 9.77 -8.06
C TYR A 96 13.97 9.67 -6.91
N LYS A 97 15.25 9.91 -7.16
CA LYS A 97 16.24 10.01 -6.08
C LYS A 97 15.91 11.17 -5.13
N GLU A 98 15.37 12.27 -5.65
CA GLU A 98 14.91 13.41 -4.87
C GLU A 98 13.57 13.14 -4.19
N LEU A 99 12.64 12.43 -4.84
CA LEU A 99 11.31 12.17 -4.29
C LEU A 99 11.26 11.02 -3.27
N LYS A 100 12.22 10.09 -3.32
CA LYS A 100 12.26 8.96 -2.38
C LYS A 100 12.26 9.43 -0.93
N ASN A 101 11.42 8.78 -0.12
CA ASN A 101 11.46 8.93 1.31
C ASN A 101 12.76 8.34 1.87
N THR A 102 13.43 9.16 2.67
CA THR A 102 14.64 8.80 3.41
C THR A 102 14.42 8.91 4.92
N ASP A 103 13.22 9.32 5.36
CA ASP A 103 12.87 9.43 6.76
C ASP A 103 12.17 8.16 7.24
N GLU A 104 12.87 7.40 8.08
CA GLU A 104 12.34 6.19 8.71
C GLU A 104 11.25 6.47 9.77
N LYS A 105 11.09 7.74 10.15
CA LYS A 105 10.06 8.21 11.09
C LYS A 105 8.79 8.72 10.39
N THR A 106 8.69 8.55 9.08
CA THR A 106 7.46 8.76 8.32
C THR A 106 6.75 7.44 8.05
N ILE A 107 5.44 7.38 8.29
CA ILE A 107 4.59 6.22 8.01
C ILE A 107 3.35 6.59 7.21
N VAL A 108 2.96 5.72 6.28
CA VAL A 108 1.70 5.83 5.54
C VAL A 108 0.68 4.84 6.08
N ILE A 109 -0.57 5.25 6.26
CA ILE A 109 -1.65 4.40 6.73
C ILE A 109 -2.48 3.93 5.52
N PHE A 110 -2.49 2.62 5.29
CA PHE A 110 -3.29 2.00 4.23
C PHE A 110 -4.73 1.76 4.71
N PRO A 111 -5.77 2.10 3.92
CA PRO A 111 -7.17 2.10 4.35
C PRO A 111 -7.86 0.76 4.07
N THR A 112 -7.47 -0.30 4.77
CA THR A 112 -8.05 -1.64 4.61
C THR A 112 -9.53 -1.67 4.99
N PHE A 113 -9.97 -0.90 5.99
CA PHE A 113 -11.37 -0.86 6.39
C PHE A 113 -12.25 -0.12 5.36
N THR A 114 -11.76 0.98 4.79
CA THR A 114 -12.44 1.65 3.66
C THR A 114 -12.53 0.74 2.45
N ALA A 115 -11.43 0.04 2.08
CA ALA A 115 -11.44 -0.95 1.00
C ALA A 115 -12.47 -2.06 1.23
N THR A 116 -12.65 -2.47 2.49
CA THR A 116 -13.67 -3.43 2.90
C THR A 116 -15.08 -2.86 2.74
N ALA A 117 -15.34 -1.66 3.26
CA ALA A 117 -16.65 -0.99 3.19
C ALA A 117 -17.11 -0.73 1.75
N TYR A 118 -16.16 -0.44 0.85
CA TYR A 118 -16.40 -0.16 -0.58
C TYR A 118 -16.57 -1.43 -1.43
N ASN A 119 -16.23 -2.59 -0.89
CA ASN A 119 -16.37 -3.84 -1.64
C ASN A 119 -17.87 -4.16 -1.87
N SER A 120 -18.15 -5.05 -2.82
CA SER A 120 -19.52 -5.52 -3.07
C SER A 120 -19.63 -7.01 -2.72
N PRO A 121 -20.54 -7.42 -1.82
CA PRO A 121 -21.42 -6.56 -1.02
C PRO A 121 -20.64 -5.74 0.03
N GLY A 122 -21.12 -4.53 0.32
CA GLY A 122 -20.55 -3.58 1.29
C GLY A 122 -21.50 -2.43 1.62
N PHE A 123 -21.01 -1.42 2.34
CA PHE A 123 -21.87 -0.43 3.01
C PHE A 123 -22.69 0.39 2.01
N TYR A 124 -22.12 0.74 0.87
CA TYR A 124 -22.85 1.47 -0.19
C TYR A 124 -23.97 0.64 -0.82
N ASN A 125 -23.95 -0.70 -0.75
CA ASN A 125 -25.10 -1.51 -1.18
C ASN A 125 -26.33 -1.28 -0.30
N TYR A 126 -26.15 -1.03 1.00
CA TYR A 126 -27.23 -0.66 1.91
C TYR A 126 -27.85 0.70 1.51
N TYR A 127 -27.02 1.73 1.34
CA TYR A 127 -27.49 3.07 0.98
C TYR A 127 -28.14 3.14 -0.41
N ASN A 128 -27.69 2.30 -1.35
CA ASN A 128 -28.29 2.18 -2.67
C ASN A 128 -29.56 1.30 -2.70
N GLY A 129 -30.02 0.78 -1.55
CA GLY A 129 -31.21 -0.07 -1.45
C GLY A 129 -31.05 -1.44 -2.11
N LEU A 130 -29.80 -1.90 -2.33
CA LEU A 130 -29.47 -3.18 -2.93
C LEU A 130 -29.36 -4.31 -1.90
N CYS A 131 -29.33 -3.97 -0.60
CA CYS A 131 -29.13 -4.89 0.51
C CYS A 131 -29.72 -4.30 1.81
N ASP A 132 -30.06 -5.15 2.77
CA ASP A 132 -30.47 -4.72 4.11
C ASP A 132 -29.25 -4.52 5.03
N GLU A 133 -29.46 -4.52 6.34
CA GLU A 133 -28.41 -4.34 7.35
C GLU A 133 -27.31 -5.41 7.28
N THR A 134 -27.53 -6.53 6.57
CA THR A 134 -26.47 -7.54 6.35
C THR A 134 -25.27 -6.96 5.60
N CYS A 135 -25.44 -5.92 4.78
CA CYS A 135 -24.33 -5.24 4.12
C CYS A 135 -23.65 -4.19 4.98
N LEU A 136 -24.14 -3.94 6.20
CA LEU A 136 -23.46 -3.10 7.20
C LEU A 136 -22.51 -3.91 8.09
N SER A 137 -22.43 -5.24 7.92
CA SER A 137 -21.44 -6.09 8.58
C SER A 137 -20.81 -7.04 7.56
N VAL A 138 -19.54 -6.79 7.20
CA VAL A 138 -18.89 -7.46 6.06
C VAL A 138 -17.48 -7.96 6.40
N PRO A 139 -17.01 -9.05 5.75
CA PRO A 139 -15.69 -9.61 6.01
C PRO A 139 -14.58 -8.66 5.55
N ILE A 140 -13.54 -8.52 6.36
CA ILE A 140 -12.36 -7.71 6.06
C ILE A 140 -11.68 -8.26 4.81
N VAL A 141 -11.46 -7.37 3.84
CA VAL A 141 -10.69 -7.63 2.63
C VAL A 141 -9.68 -6.52 2.40
N SER A 142 -8.50 -6.88 1.92
CA SER A 142 -7.49 -5.91 1.50
C SER A 142 -7.42 -5.92 -0.02
N ILE A 143 -7.96 -4.88 -0.66
CA ILE A 143 -8.00 -4.74 -2.11
C ILE A 143 -7.45 -3.36 -2.47
N LEU A 144 -6.54 -3.32 -3.44
CA LEU A 144 -6.01 -2.09 -3.99
C LEU A 144 -6.95 -1.54 -5.06
N ARG A 145 -7.48 -0.34 -4.86
CA ARG A 145 -8.38 0.34 -5.81
C ARG A 145 -8.16 1.85 -5.81
N THR A 146 -8.42 2.49 -6.95
CA THR A 146 -8.28 3.94 -7.11
C THR A 146 -9.13 4.71 -6.08
N GLU A 147 -10.36 4.27 -5.82
CA GLU A 147 -11.31 4.94 -4.95
C GLU A 147 -10.86 4.99 -3.48
N ILE A 148 -9.91 4.13 -3.07
CA ILE A 148 -9.38 4.10 -1.70
C ILE A 148 -7.96 4.67 -1.60
N GLY A 149 -7.50 5.39 -2.61
CA GLY A 149 -6.13 5.94 -2.68
C GLY A 149 -5.10 4.93 -3.19
N GLY A 150 -5.53 3.99 -4.04
CA GLY A 150 -4.71 2.88 -4.50
C GLY A 150 -3.58 3.30 -5.43
N ASN A 151 -3.74 4.32 -6.27
CA ASN A 151 -2.62 4.81 -7.07
C ASN A 151 -1.60 5.50 -6.17
N GLY A 152 -2.07 6.33 -5.23
CA GLY A 152 -1.20 6.95 -4.23
C GLY A 152 -0.41 5.94 -3.41
N ALA A 153 -1.04 4.85 -2.95
CA ALA A 153 -0.35 3.78 -2.25
C ALA A 153 0.79 3.17 -3.09
N GLN A 154 0.54 2.84 -4.35
CA GLN A 154 1.56 2.30 -5.26
C GLN A 154 2.73 3.26 -5.45
N ILE A 155 2.43 4.53 -5.71
CA ILE A 155 3.43 5.58 -5.94
C ILE A 155 4.30 5.78 -4.70
N LEU A 156 3.70 5.91 -3.53
CA LEU A 156 4.44 6.06 -2.28
C LEU A 156 5.30 4.82 -1.96
N LYS A 157 4.83 3.61 -2.28
CA LYS A 157 5.63 2.39 -2.19
C LYS A 157 6.85 2.42 -3.11
N LEU A 158 6.69 2.82 -4.37
CA LEU A 158 7.81 2.99 -5.31
C LEU A 158 8.83 4.04 -4.82
N LEU A 159 8.34 5.04 -4.08
CA LEU A 159 9.14 6.10 -3.45
C LEU A 159 9.65 5.74 -2.05
N ASN A 160 9.65 4.47 -1.65
CA ASN A 160 10.25 3.98 -0.41
C ASN A 160 9.56 4.47 0.89
N TYR A 161 8.27 4.77 0.84
CA TYR A 161 7.48 4.97 2.04
C TYR A 161 7.11 3.62 2.67
N ASN A 162 7.23 3.52 3.99
CA ASN A 162 6.76 2.38 4.75
C ASN A 162 5.26 2.52 5.05
N PHE A 163 4.58 1.40 5.26
CA PHE A 163 3.15 1.36 5.52
C PHE A 163 2.81 0.64 6.82
N LEU A 164 1.73 1.09 7.46
CA LEU A 164 0.90 0.29 8.35
C LEU A 164 -0.48 0.17 7.71
N SER A 165 -1.17 -0.94 7.93
CA SER A 165 -2.60 -0.97 7.68
C SER A 165 -3.33 -0.27 8.83
N ASP A 166 -4.51 0.24 8.54
CA ASP A 166 -5.42 0.72 9.57
C ASP A 166 -5.79 -0.42 10.56
N VAL A 167 -5.82 -1.69 10.12
CA VAL A 167 -5.89 -2.88 11.00
C VAL A 167 -4.74 -2.94 12.04
N ASP A 168 -3.51 -2.60 11.66
CA ASP A 168 -2.37 -2.61 12.59
C ASP A 168 -2.53 -1.56 13.68
N ILE A 169 -3.06 -0.39 13.31
CA ILE A 169 -3.36 0.71 14.23
C ILE A 169 -4.52 0.33 15.13
N ASP A 170 -5.55 -0.31 14.59
CA ASP A 170 -6.68 -0.80 15.37
C ASP A 170 -6.21 -1.77 16.47
N LYS A 171 -5.36 -2.74 16.13
CA LYS A 171 -4.78 -3.70 17.09
C LYS A 171 -3.83 -3.03 18.08
N ASN A 172 -3.05 -2.03 17.66
CA ASN A 172 -2.07 -1.37 18.50
C ASN A 172 -1.94 0.14 18.20
N PRO A 173 -2.86 0.98 18.70
CA PRO A 173 -2.87 2.41 18.34
C PRO A 173 -1.61 3.16 18.81
N LYS A 174 -0.94 2.65 19.86
CA LYS A 174 0.30 3.22 20.40
C LYS A 174 1.48 3.13 19.43
N ILE A 175 1.39 2.34 18.36
CA ILE A 175 2.46 2.23 17.36
C ILE A 175 2.74 3.58 16.68
N LEU A 176 1.74 4.46 16.55
CA LEU A 176 1.90 5.77 15.92
C LEU A 176 2.92 6.66 16.64
N ALA A 177 3.07 6.51 17.96
CA ALA A 177 4.06 7.28 18.75
C ALA A 177 5.53 6.96 18.41
N LYS A 178 5.79 5.98 17.52
CA LYS A 178 7.14 5.68 17.02
C LYS A 178 7.56 6.55 15.84
N PHE A 179 6.60 7.23 15.21
CA PHE A 179 6.76 8.02 13.99
C PHE A 179 6.62 9.50 14.32
N ASP A 180 7.35 10.33 13.59
CA ASP A 180 7.30 11.79 13.73
C ASP A 180 6.28 12.39 12.74
N LYS A 181 5.92 11.64 11.70
CA LYS A 181 4.96 12.01 10.66
C LYS A 181 4.09 10.82 10.26
N VAL A 182 2.79 11.06 10.22
CA VAL A 182 1.80 10.07 9.79
C VAL A 182 1.08 10.60 8.56
N ILE A 183 1.05 9.85 7.47
CA ILE A 183 0.31 10.19 6.24
C ILE A 183 -0.90 9.27 6.15
N LEU A 184 -2.11 9.82 6.14
CA LEU A 184 -3.34 9.07 5.88
C LEU A 184 -3.64 9.07 4.39
N LEU A 185 -4.00 7.90 3.87
CA LEU A 185 -4.68 7.80 2.58
C LEU A 185 -6.19 8.07 2.79
N HIS A 186 -7.06 7.43 2.01
CA HIS A 186 -8.51 7.56 2.14
C HIS A 186 -9.08 6.70 3.28
N ASN A 187 -8.60 6.94 4.51
CA ASN A 187 -9.05 6.27 5.73
C ASN A 187 -10.40 6.82 6.22
N GLU A 188 -11.44 6.67 5.42
CA GLU A 188 -12.82 7.12 5.69
C GLU A 188 -13.49 6.35 6.83
N TYR A 189 -13.36 5.02 6.84
CA TYR A 189 -13.94 4.14 7.86
C TYR A 189 -12.88 3.75 8.88
N VAL A 190 -13.08 4.14 10.13
CA VAL A 190 -12.15 3.85 11.23
C VAL A 190 -12.90 3.50 12.49
N THR A 191 -12.24 2.81 13.42
CA THR A 191 -12.76 2.60 14.77
C THR A 191 -12.47 3.81 15.65
N LYS A 192 -13.20 3.92 16.76
CA LYS A 192 -12.99 4.98 17.76
C LYS A 192 -11.55 5.07 18.28
N LYS A 193 -10.89 3.92 18.48
CA LYS A 193 -9.50 3.90 18.97
C LYS A 193 -8.49 4.37 17.92
N GLN A 194 -8.75 4.13 16.63
CA GLN A 194 -7.93 4.68 15.56
C GLN A 194 -8.15 6.19 15.44
N PHE A 195 -9.40 6.64 15.46
CA PHE A 195 -9.74 8.06 15.48
C PHE A 195 -8.99 8.81 16.59
N ASP A 196 -9.04 8.29 17.82
CA ASP A 196 -8.38 8.90 18.97
C ASP A 196 -6.85 8.93 18.81
N ALA A 197 -6.25 7.86 18.30
CA ALA A 197 -4.80 7.79 18.12
C ALA A 197 -4.29 8.70 17.00
N ILE A 198 -5.02 8.78 15.88
CA ILE A 198 -4.67 9.61 14.74
C ILE A 198 -4.82 11.09 15.10
N THR A 199 -5.97 11.48 15.66
CA THR A 199 -6.24 12.89 16.02
C THR A 199 -5.39 13.39 17.19
N SER A 200 -4.84 12.49 18.02
CA SER A 200 -3.88 12.84 19.08
C SER A 200 -2.42 12.90 18.61
N HIS A 201 -2.11 12.42 17.39
CA HIS A 201 -0.74 12.46 16.86
C HIS A 201 -0.39 13.90 16.44
N PRO A 202 0.79 14.44 16.80
CA PRO A 202 1.08 15.87 16.64
C PRO A 202 1.30 16.34 15.20
N ASN A 203 1.57 15.41 14.27
CA ASN A 203 1.84 15.72 12.87
C ASN A 203 1.24 14.67 11.95
N VAL A 204 0.04 14.95 11.42
CA VAL A 204 -0.70 14.09 10.52
C VAL A 204 -0.97 14.80 9.20
N ILE A 205 -0.59 14.17 8.09
CA ILE A 205 -0.92 14.63 6.74
C ILE A 205 -2.11 13.82 6.26
N TYR A 206 -3.27 14.46 6.18
CA TYR A 206 -4.48 13.90 5.60
C TYR A 206 -4.41 14.13 4.09
N LEU A 207 -3.82 13.17 3.37
CA LEU A 207 -3.56 13.29 1.94
C LEU A 207 -4.85 13.21 1.11
N TYR A 208 -5.88 12.54 1.63
CA TYR A 208 -7.18 12.41 0.98
C TYR A 208 -8.27 13.08 1.83
N PRO A 209 -9.25 13.75 1.21
CA PRO A 209 -10.45 14.23 1.89
C PRO A 209 -11.32 13.07 2.35
N ASN A 210 -12.36 13.38 3.12
CA ASN A 210 -13.30 12.40 3.67
C ASN A 210 -12.60 11.37 4.59
N ALA A 211 -11.47 11.75 5.18
CA ALA A 211 -10.78 10.94 6.18
C ALA A 211 -11.52 10.97 7.52
N LEU A 212 -11.53 9.86 8.23
CA LEU A 212 -12.13 9.72 9.56
C LEU A 212 -13.63 10.05 9.60
N HIS A 213 -14.37 9.76 8.52
CA HIS A 213 -15.75 10.17 8.36
C HIS A 213 -16.74 9.25 9.08
N ALA A 214 -16.50 7.94 9.07
CA ALA A 214 -17.44 6.94 9.59
C ALA A 214 -16.83 6.05 10.66
N GLU A 215 -17.60 5.80 11.71
CA GLU A 215 -17.25 4.92 12.82
C GLU A 215 -17.66 3.48 12.51
N ILE A 216 -16.71 2.56 12.66
CA ILE A 216 -16.94 1.12 12.60
C ILE A 216 -16.51 0.44 13.90
N GLU A 217 -17.00 -0.77 14.10
CA GLU A 217 -16.40 -1.74 15.01
C GLU A 217 -15.80 -2.91 14.22
N VAL A 218 -14.86 -3.63 14.85
CA VAL A 218 -14.14 -4.74 14.23
C VAL A 218 -14.24 -5.96 15.14
N ASP A 219 -14.65 -7.08 14.56
CA ASP A 219 -14.59 -8.41 15.18
C ASP A 219 -13.49 -9.21 14.49
N TYR A 220 -12.41 -9.49 15.22
CA TYR A 220 -11.27 -10.25 14.72
C TYR A 220 -11.46 -11.77 14.77
N ASP A 221 -12.42 -12.28 15.55
CA ASP A 221 -12.74 -13.71 15.59
C ASP A 221 -13.52 -14.11 14.34
N SER A 222 -14.46 -13.25 13.89
CA SER A 222 -15.18 -13.41 12.61
C SER A 222 -14.48 -12.75 11.42
N ASN A 223 -13.45 -11.93 11.66
CA ASN A 223 -12.76 -11.12 10.65
C ASN A 223 -13.73 -10.22 9.86
N THR A 224 -14.58 -9.48 10.57
CA THR A 224 -15.60 -8.58 9.99
C THR A 224 -15.51 -7.17 10.55
N ILE A 225 -15.98 -6.19 9.77
CA ILE A 225 -16.27 -4.83 10.25
C ILE A 225 -17.78 -4.60 10.26
N THR A 226 -18.26 -3.79 11.20
CA THR A 226 -19.67 -3.37 11.26
C THR A 226 -19.77 -1.85 11.32
N LEU A 227 -20.65 -1.25 10.52
CA LEU A 227 -20.93 0.20 10.57
C LEU A 227 -21.65 0.55 11.88
N ILE A 228 -21.08 1.50 12.63
CA ILE A 228 -21.70 2.02 13.85
C ILE A 228 -22.37 3.36 13.57
N ARG A 229 -21.73 4.24 12.79
CA ARG A 229 -22.19 5.62 12.61
C ARG A 229 -21.52 6.31 11.42
N GLY A 230 -22.23 7.17 10.70
CA GLY A 230 -21.70 7.95 9.57
C GLY A 230 -22.51 7.75 8.28
N HIS A 231 -22.31 8.60 7.27
CA HIS A 231 -23.08 8.62 6.01
C HIS A 231 -24.61 8.67 6.18
N GLY A 232 -25.09 9.18 7.31
CA GLY A 232 -26.51 9.24 7.65
C GLY A 232 -27.02 8.01 8.41
N TYR A 233 -26.22 6.95 8.58
CA TYR A 233 -26.57 5.86 9.50
C TYR A 233 -26.54 6.34 10.95
N ALA A 234 -27.53 5.88 11.73
CA ALA A 234 -27.83 6.37 13.07
C ALA A 234 -28.02 7.90 13.13
N ASP A 235 -28.64 8.50 12.10
CA ASP A 235 -28.97 9.93 11.97
C ASP A 235 -27.76 10.87 12.03
N LYS A 236 -26.58 10.39 11.63
CA LYS A 236 -25.32 11.12 11.75
C LYS A 236 -24.53 11.06 10.45
N TYR A 237 -24.23 12.23 9.89
CA TYR A 237 -23.44 12.33 8.66
C TYR A 237 -21.96 12.01 8.94
N ASN A 238 -21.32 12.77 9.83
CA ASN A 238 -20.02 12.40 10.38
C ASN A 238 -20.19 11.51 11.64
N GLY A 239 -19.51 10.36 11.65
CA GLY A 239 -19.52 9.36 12.72
C GLY A 239 -18.91 9.85 14.03
N PHE A 240 -17.97 10.79 13.98
CA PHE A 240 -17.23 11.26 15.14
C PHE A 240 -17.59 12.69 15.58
N ASP A 241 -18.50 13.37 14.87
CA ASP A 241 -18.75 14.82 15.00
C ASP A 241 -17.44 15.63 14.92
N TRP A 242 -16.50 15.20 14.07
CA TRP A 242 -15.19 15.83 13.97
C TRP A 242 -15.29 17.20 13.30
N GLU A 243 -14.82 18.25 13.98
CA GLU A 243 -14.96 19.64 13.49
C GLU A 243 -14.12 19.95 12.24
N PHE A 244 -13.10 19.12 11.96
CA PHE A 244 -12.22 19.25 10.81
C PHE A 244 -12.58 18.29 9.67
N ASP A 245 -13.81 17.74 9.67
CA ASP A 245 -14.33 17.00 8.52
C ASP A 245 -14.20 17.84 7.24
N ASN A 246 -13.44 17.32 6.28
CA ASN A 246 -13.14 17.98 5.02
C ASN A 246 -13.78 17.28 3.80
N THR A 247 -14.80 16.43 3.99
CA THR A 247 -15.48 15.70 2.91
C THR A 247 -16.01 16.65 1.83
N GLN A 248 -16.76 17.69 2.21
CA GLN A 248 -17.33 18.65 1.25
C GLN A 248 -16.59 19.99 1.26
N PRO A 249 -16.23 20.55 0.09
CA PRO A 249 -16.47 20.04 -1.27
C PRO A 249 -15.38 19.07 -1.77
N TYR A 250 -14.31 18.88 -1.01
CA TYR A 250 -13.02 18.43 -1.51
C TYR A 250 -12.98 16.98 -2.02
N GLU A 251 -13.83 16.08 -1.53
CA GLU A 251 -13.94 14.70 -2.04
C GLU A 251 -14.35 14.66 -3.53
N TYR A 252 -15.07 15.66 -4.00
CA TYR A 252 -15.56 15.72 -5.38
C TYR A 252 -14.63 16.49 -6.33
N ASP A 253 -13.55 17.09 -5.81
CA ASP A 253 -12.52 17.72 -6.63
C ASP A 253 -11.49 16.67 -7.07
N LEU A 254 -11.82 15.97 -8.17
CA LEU A 254 -10.97 14.93 -8.76
C LEU A 254 -9.89 15.50 -9.70
N ASP A 255 -10.06 16.73 -10.17
CA ASP A 255 -9.06 17.40 -11.00
C ASP A 255 -7.90 17.88 -10.11
N CYS A 256 -8.21 18.41 -8.92
CA CYS A 256 -7.25 18.75 -7.89
C CYS A 256 -6.16 19.72 -8.39
N ASN A 257 -6.54 20.63 -9.30
CA ASN A 257 -5.61 21.55 -9.98
C ASN A 257 -5.12 22.69 -9.07
N ASP A 258 -5.97 23.16 -8.15
CA ASP A 258 -5.68 24.23 -7.19
C ASP A 258 -5.42 23.65 -5.80
N TRP A 259 -4.66 22.56 -5.76
CA TRP A 259 -4.40 21.84 -4.52
C TRP A 259 -3.59 22.69 -3.54
N GLU A 260 -3.94 22.62 -2.26
CA GLU A 260 -3.18 23.22 -1.16
C GLU A 260 -3.30 22.35 0.10
N PHE A 261 -2.23 22.33 0.89
CA PHE A 261 -2.30 21.84 2.26
C PHE A 261 -2.64 22.98 3.20
N TYR A 262 -3.76 22.87 3.90
CA TYR A 262 -4.12 23.80 4.96
C TYR A 262 -3.89 23.17 6.35
N GLU A 263 -3.59 24.02 7.33
CA GLU A 263 -3.23 23.61 8.68
C GLU A 263 -4.47 23.32 9.53
N ILE A 264 -4.38 22.29 10.37
CA ILE A 264 -5.28 21.99 11.48
C ILE A 264 -4.44 21.71 12.74
N PRO A 265 -5.04 21.64 13.95
CA PRO A 265 -4.25 21.57 15.19
C PRO A 265 -3.25 20.42 15.29
N ASN A 266 -3.50 19.30 14.62
CA ASN A 266 -2.66 18.10 14.67
C ASN A 266 -1.97 17.77 13.33
N GLY A 267 -1.95 18.70 12.36
CA GLY A 267 -1.26 18.51 11.09
C GLY A 267 -1.88 19.27 9.92
N LYS A 268 -1.92 18.67 8.74
CA LYS A 268 -2.34 19.33 7.49
C LYS A 268 -3.29 18.47 6.68
N MET A 269 -4.21 19.12 5.99
CA MET A 269 -5.20 18.46 5.13
C MET A 269 -5.07 18.94 3.69
N LEU A 270 -5.14 18.01 2.75
CA LEU A 270 -5.30 18.35 1.35
C LEU A 270 -6.75 18.77 1.05
N ASN A 271 -6.92 19.74 0.17
CA ASN A 271 -8.21 20.30 -0.24
C ASN A 271 -8.77 19.66 -1.54
N CYS A 272 -8.35 18.45 -1.93
CA CYS A 272 -8.88 17.76 -3.11
C CYS A 272 -8.49 16.28 -3.13
N PHE A 273 -9.07 15.49 -4.04
CA PHE A 273 -8.79 14.06 -4.19
C PHE A 273 -7.59 13.85 -5.14
N PRO A 274 -6.42 13.39 -4.65
CA PRO A 274 -5.14 13.61 -5.33
C PRO A 274 -4.71 12.53 -6.34
N GLU A 275 -5.54 11.52 -6.62
CA GLU A 275 -5.10 10.34 -7.40
C GLU A 275 -4.40 10.70 -8.72
N ARG A 276 -4.86 11.77 -9.39
CA ARG A 276 -4.27 12.30 -10.63
C ARG A 276 -2.94 13.05 -10.39
N GLN A 277 -2.96 13.98 -9.44
CA GLN A 277 -1.81 14.85 -9.13
C GLN A 277 -0.58 14.09 -8.61
N LEU A 278 -0.78 12.88 -8.09
CA LEU A 278 0.33 12.05 -7.61
C LEU A 278 1.21 11.47 -8.73
N TYR A 279 0.74 11.41 -9.98
CA TYR A 279 1.54 10.88 -11.09
C TYR A 279 1.76 11.84 -12.26
N GLU A 280 0.92 12.88 -12.44
CA GLU A 280 1.09 13.81 -13.57
C GLU A 280 2.31 14.72 -13.42
N ASP A 281 2.57 15.23 -12.22
CA ASP A 281 3.73 16.05 -11.91
C ASP A 281 4.29 15.76 -10.52
N ASP A 282 5.49 16.26 -10.23
CA ASP A 282 6.21 15.97 -8.99
C ASP A 282 5.93 16.95 -7.82
N SER A 283 5.16 18.01 -8.04
CA SER A 283 4.98 19.09 -7.06
C SER A 283 4.30 18.62 -5.77
N LEU A 284 3.20 17.84 -5.88
CA LEU A 284 2.50 17.30 -4.71
C LEU A 284 3.39 16.29 -3.94
N LEU A 285 4.14 15.46 -4.66
CA LEU A 285 5.07 14.49 -4.05
C LEU A 285 6.24 15.18 -3.35
N ARG A 286 6.76 16.28 -3.91
CA ARG A 286 7.77 17.13 -3.23
C ARG A 286 7.21 17.75 -1.97
N ALA A 287 6.02 18.36 -2.07
CA ALA A 287 5.36 18.98 -0.92
C ALA A 287 5.16 17.95 0.20
N LEU A 288 4.60 16.78 -0.12
CA LEU A 288 4.38 15.70 0.85
C LEU A 288 5.68 15.25 1.56
N LYS A 289 6.80 15.22 0.84
CA LYS A 289 8.10 14.87 1.42
C LYS A 289 8.63 15.95 2.36
N GLU A 290 8.40 17.23 2.04
CA GLU A 290 8.92 18.39 2.77
C GLU A 290 8.13 18.75 4.04
N LEU A 291 6.83 18.45 4.07
CA LEU A 291 5.94 18.61 5.24
C LEU A 291 6.34 17.71 6.40
#